data_AF-A0A0Q8SVH2-F1
#
_entry.id   AF-A0A0Q8SVH2-F1
#
_cell.length_a   1.000
_cell.length_b   1.000
_cell.length_c   1.000
_cell.angle_alpha   90.00
_cell.angle_beta   90.00
_cell.angle_gamma   90.00
#
_symmetry.space_group_name_H-M   'P 1'
#
loop_
_entity.id
_entity.type
_entity.pdbx_description
1 polymer ?
#
loop_
_entity_poly.entity_id
_entity_poly.type
_entity_poly.pdbx_seq_one_letter_code
_entity_poly.pdbx_strand_id
1 'polypeptide(L)'
;MPPDMKCLPQLPEALAHASIEEIEAIEALLRDKLAGWRMRRFFQDDGPLRRALYARHLAFFKAGATHRERCFMAGNRVGKTIGGAYETALHLTGRYPAWWEGRRFAGPIQAWAAGKSLETTRDIVQLELYGPPGQPGTGMVPADDIAKARPRAGANGALDYLCVRHQSGGESVIGFKSYDQGRKAFEGTARHWVWLDEEPPVAVYNECLTRTATTQGLIAITFTPLEGATEVVLDFLTKGVVVGADCAAQGD
;
A
#
# COMPACT_ATOMS: atom_id res chain seq x y z
N MET A 1 5.14 -21.81 -23.51
CA MET A 1 4.48 -22.84 -22.69
C MET A 1 3.14 -22.26 -22.25
N PRO A 2 2.00 -22.88 -22.59
CA PRO A 2 0.72 -22.44 -22.04
C PRO A 2 0.75 -22.58 -20.51
N PRO A 3 0.10 -21.69 -19.74
CA PRO A 3 0.06 -21.80 -18.30
C PRO A 3 -0.62 -23.11 -17.89
N ASP A 4 -0.06 -23.77 -16.89
CA ASP A 4 -0.52 -25.05 -16.36
C ASP A 4 -1.97 -24.91 -15.83
N MET A 5 -2.94 -25.45 -16.57
CA MET A 5 -4.39 -25.35 -16.30
C MET A 5 -4.84 -26.04 -15.00
N LYS A 6 -3.93 -26.68 -14.27
CA LYS A 6 -4.22 -27.49 -13.08
C LYS A 6 -4.46 -26.73 -11.78
N CYS A 7 -4.33 -25.40 -11.79
CA CYS A 7 -4.49 -24.56 -10.60
C CYS A 7 -5.66 -23.56 -10.71
N LEU A 8 -6.69 -23.89 -11.49
CA LEU A 8 -7.95 -23.17 -11.39
C LEU A 8 -8.63 -23.60 -10.07
N PRO A 9 -9.01 -22.66 -9.19
CA PRO A 9 -9.79 -23.02 -8.02
C PRO A 9 -11.04 -23.76 -8.49
N GLN A 10 -11.32 -24.93 -7.91
CA GLN A 10 -12.57 -25.63 -8.18
C GLN A 10 -13.71 -24.68 -7.87
N LEU A 11 -14.58 -24.46 -8.86
CA LEU A 11 -15.79 -23.69 -8.66
C LEU A 11 -16.56 -24.32 -7.49
N PRO A 12 -16.98 -23.52 -6.48
CA PRO A 12 -17.87 -23.99 -5.44
C PRO A 12 -19.01 -24.84 -6.03
N GLU A 13 -19.36 -25.94 -5.39
CA GLU A 13 -20.38 -26.90 -5.86
C GLU A 13 -21.72 -26.22 -6.22
N ALA A 14 -22.04 -25.11 -5.51
CA ALA A 14 -23.19 -24.25 -5.78
C ALA A 14 -23.18 -23.58 -7.18
N LEU A 15 -22.01 -23.37 -7.80
CA LEU A 15 -21.87 -22.80 -9.14
C LEU A 15 -21.88 -23.88 -10.24
N ALA A 16 -21.71 -25.15 -9.90
CA ALA A 16 -21.69 -26.25 -10.88
C ALA A 16 -23.05 -26.50 -11.55
N HIS A 17 -24.13 -26.01 -10.93
CA HIS A 17 -25.51 -26.14 -11.41
C HIS A 17 -26.16 -24.79 -11.75
N ALA A 18 -25.41 -23.69 -11.68
CA ALA A 18 -25.92 -22.37 -12.01
C ALA A 18 -26.22 -22.29 -13.52
N SER A 19 -27.38 -21.75 -13.85
CA SER A 19 -27.75 -21.37 -15.21
C SER A 19 -26.86 -20.22 -15.72
N ILE A 20 -26.81 -20.05 -17.05
CA ILE A 20 -26.06 -18.96 -17.68
C ILE A 20 -26.55 -17.59 -17.16
N GLU A 21 -27.86 -17.42 -17.01
CA GLU A 21 -28.48 -16.19 -16.50
C GLU A 21 -28.05 -15.88 -15.06
N GLU A 22 -27.94 -16.90 -14.20
CA GLU A 22 -27.46 -16.74 -12.82
C GLU A 22 -25.96 -16.36 -12.78
N ILE A 23 -25.15 -16.96 -13.66
CA ILE A 23 -23.73 -16.62 -13.78
C ILE A 23 -23.58 -15.16 -14.23
N GLU A 24 -24.31 -14.72 -15.26
CA GLU A 24 -24.28 -13.35 -15.76
C GLU A 24 -24.71 -12.34 -14.69
N ALA A 25 -25.75 -12.67 -13.90
CA ALA A 25 -26.20 -11.83 -12.79
C ALA A 25 -25.12 -11.71 -11.69
N ILE A 26 -24.44 -12.81 -11.35
CA ILE A 26 -23.33 -12.82 -10.38
C ILE A 26 -22.16 -12.00 -10.91
N GLU A 27 -21.79 -12.15 -12.18
CA GLU A 27 -20.72 -11.36 -12.80
C GLU A 27 -21.03 -9.86 -12.80
N ALA A 28 -22.27 -9.48 -13.10
CA ALA A 28 -22.71 -8.09 -13.03
C ALA A 28 -22.62 -7.54 -11.60
N LEU A 29 -23.10 -8.29 -10.61
CA LEU A 29 -23.03 -7.90 -9.20
C LEU A 29 -21.59 -7.76 -8.70
N LEU A 30 -20.71 -8.69 -9.08
CA LEU A 30 -19.29 -8.62 -8.77
C LEU A 30 -18.64 -7.41 -9.45
N ARG A 31 -18.98 -7.12 -10.71
CA ARG A 31 -18.47 -5.96 -11.44
C ARG A 31 -18.84 -4.65 -10.75
N ASP A 32 -20.11 -4.49 -10.40
CA ASP A 32 -20.61 -3.30 -9.70
C ASP A 32 -19.96 -3.13 -8.33
N LYS A 33 -19.83 -4.23 -7.58
CA LYS A 33 -19.14 -4.25 -6.29
C LYS A 33 -17.68 -3.81 -6.42
N LEU A 34 -16.95 -4.38 -7.39
CA LEU A 34 -15.56 -4.05 -7.65
C LEU A 34 -15.39 -2.60 -8.14
N ALA A 35 -16.34 -2.07 -8.92
CA ALA A 35 -16.33 -0.67 -9.35
C ALA A 35 -16.51 0.31 -8.18
N GLY A 36 -17.17 -0.13 -7.10
CA GLY A 36 -17.29 0.63 -5.85
C GLY A 36 -15.97 0.86 -5.13
N TRP A 37 -14.97 -0.02 -5.33
CA TRP A 37 -13.71 0.05 -4.58
C TRP A 37 -12.80 1.17 -5.08
N ARG A 38 -12.43 2.09 -4.18
CA ARG A 38 -11.58 3.25 -4.51
C ARG A 38 -10.26 2.84 -5.16
N MET A 39 -9.59 1.79 -4.65
CA MET A 39 -8.34 1.30 -5.24
C MET A 39 -8.48 0.93 -6.72
N ARG A 40 -9.64 0.41 -7.16
CA ARG A 40 -9.86 0.04 -8.57
C ARG A 40 -10.13 1.24 -9.49
N ARG A 41 -10.25 2.45 -8.96
CA ARG A 41 -10.37 3.67 -9.79
C ARG A 41 -9.02 4.22 -10.21
N PHE A 42 -7.97 3.91 -9.47
CA PHE A 42 -6.63 4.38 -9.75
C PHE A 42 -5.91 3.45 -10.72
N PHE A 43 -5.01 4.04 -11.50
CA PHE A 43 -4.07 3.30 -12.34
C PHE A 43 -4.80 2.30 -13.25
N GLN A 44 -5.89 2.74 -13.89
CA GLN A 44 -6.58 1.97 -14.93
C GLN A 44 -5.91 2.17 -16.30
N ASP A 45 -6.30 1.40 -17.30
CA ASP A 45 -5.77 1.57 -18.66
C ASP A 45 -6.26 2.87 -19.31
N ASP A 46 -7.49 3.29 -18.96
CA ASP A 46 -8.16 4.48 -19.47
C ASP A 46 -8.79 5.33 -18.35
N GLY A 47 -9.48 6.40 -18.74
CA GLY A 47 -10.13 7.31 -17.82
C GLY A 47 -9.23 8.41 -17.21
N PRO A 48 -9.77 9.18 -16.25
CA PRO A 48 -9.10 10.34 -15.68
C PRO A 48 -7.92 9.98 -14.78
N LEU A 49 -7.91 8.79 -14.20
CA LEU A 49 -6.86 8.28 -13.31
C LEU A 49 -6.02 7.17 -13.97
N ARG A 50 -5.92 7.19 -15.31
CA ARG A 50 -5.21 6.17 -16.10
C ARG A 50 -3.70 6.14 -15.83
N ARG A 51 -3.10 4.95 -15.89
CA ARG A 51 -1.68 4.68 -15.61
C ARG A 51 -0.71 5.54 -16.41
N ALA A 52 -1.01 5.81 -17.67
CA ALA A 52 -0.15 6.61 -18.54
C ALA A 52 0.16 8.02 -17.96
N LEU A 53 -0.68 8.54 -17.06
CA LEU A 53 -0.46 9.84 -16.41
C LEU A 53 0.44 9.77 -15.17
N TYR A 54 0.79 8.58 -14.69
CA TYR A 54 1.48 8.37 -13.41
C TYR A 54 2.78 7.57 -13.55
N ALA A 55 3.59 7.91 -14.56
CA ALA A 55 4.83 7.19 -14.86
C ALA A 55 5.77 7.03 -13.63
N ARG A 56 5.86 8.07 -12.77
CA ARG A 56 6.68 8.02 -11.55
C ARG A 56 6.15 7.03 -10.51
N HIS A 57 4.83 6.94 -10.34
CA HIS A 57 4.21 5.93 -9.46
C HIS A 57 4.47 4.53 -9.98
N LEU A 58 4.30 4.30 -11.28
CA LEU A 58 4.57 2.99 -11.87
C LEU A 58 6.03 2.57 -11.74
N ALA A 59 6.97 3.50 -11.97
CA ALA A 59 8.39 3.26 -11.76
C ALA A 59 8.69 2.91 -10.29
N PHE A 60 8.11 3.67 -9.36
CA PHE A 60 8.22 3.39 -7.93
C PHE A 60 7.70 1.99 -7.60
N PHE A 61 6.49 1.63 -8.03
CA PHE A 61 5.88 0.30 -7.81
C PHE A 61 6.74 -0.83 -8.40
N LYS A 62 7.14 -0.70 -9.67
CA LYS A 62 7.98 -1.66 -10.38
C LYS A 62 9.30 -1.91 -9.67
N ALA A 63 9.95 -0.86 -9.16
CA ALA A 63 11.20 -0.99 -8.42
C ALA A 63 11.09 -1.91 -7.21
N GLY A 64 9.89 -2.08 -6.63
CA GLY A 64 9.65 -2.97 -5.49
C GLY A 64 9.87 -4.44 -5.81
N ALA A 65 9.88 -4.84 -7.08
CA ALA A 65 10.20 -6.20 -7.48
C ALA A 65 11.65 -6.58 -7.18
N THR A 66 12.57 -5.61 -7.23
CA THR A 66 14.03 -5.85 -7.13
C THR A 66 14.69 -5.10 -5.98
N HIS A 67 14.07 -4.05 -5.45
CA HIS A 67 14.61 -3.22 -4.37
C HIS A 67 13.77 -3.34 -3.11
N ARG A 68 14.43 -3.62 -1.98
CA ARG A 68 13.78 -3.74 -0.68
C ARG A 68 13.48 -2.40 -0.02
N GLU A 69 14.21 -1.37 -0.39
CA GLU A 69 14.09 -0.01 0.13
C GLU A 69 13.83 0.92 -1.05
N ARG A 70 12.78 1.73 -0.96
CA ARG A 70 12.43 2.68 -2.01
C ARG A 70 11.95 3.98 -1.42
N CYS A 71 12.30 5.06 -2.10
CA CYS A 71 11.85 6.40 -1.75
C CYS A 71 11.15 7.05 -2.95
N PHE A 72 9.89 7.44 -2.76
CA PHE A 72 9.18 8.32 -3.67
C PHE A 72 9.36 9.77 -3.21
N MET A 73 10.43 10.39 -3.70
CA MET A 73 10.75 11.80 -3.44
C MET A 73 10.15 12.69 -4.54
N ALA A 74 9.18 13.54 -4.18
CA ALA A 74 8.58 14.48 -5.13
C ALA A 74 7.92 15.67 -4.42
N GLY A 75 7.59 16.73 -5.17
CA GLY A 75 6.93 17.94 -4.64
C GLY A 75 5.57 17.69 -3.98
N ASN A 76 5.05 18.66 -3.22
CA ASN A 76 3.72 18.58 -2.61
C ASN A 76 2.62 18.38 -3.67
N ARG A 77 1.52 17.69 -3.30
CA ARG A 77 0.31 17.48 -4.13
C ARG A 77 0.48 16.63 -5.41
N VAL A 78 1.58 15.90 -5.55
CA VAL A 78 1.81 14.95 -6.66
C VAL A 78 1.19 13.56 -6.46
N GLY A 79 0.47 13.34 -5.36
CA GLY A 79 -0.19 12.06 -5.08
C GLY A 79 0.73 10.95 -4.58
N LYS A 80 1.86 11.28 -3.93
CA LYS A 80 2.79 10.29 -3.35
C LYS A 80 2.14 9.45 -2.23
N THR A 81 1.41 10.06 -1.32
CA THR A 81 0.65 9.35 -0.27
C THR A 81 -0.39 8.40 -0.87
N ILE A 82 -1.08 8.83 -1.95
CA ILE A 82 -2.00 7.95 -2.69
C ILE A 82 -1.26 6.73 -3.23
N GLY A 83 -0.04 6.90 -3.75
CA GLY A 83 0.81 5.81 -4.20
C GLY A 83 1.15 4.83 -3.07
N GLY A 84 1.60 5.34 -1.92
CA GLY A 84 1.89 4.53 -0.73
C GLY A 84 0.67 3.77 -0.21
N ALA A 85 -0.49 4.43 -0.13
CA ALA A 85 -1.74 3.81 0.29
C ALA A 85 -2.23 2.75 -0.71
N TYR A 86 -2.10 3.02 -2.01
CA TYR A 86 -2.47 2.08 -3.06
C TYR A 86 -1.65 0.79 -2.99
N GLU A 87 -0.31 0.91 -2.98
CA GLU A 87 0.57 -0.26 -2.88
C GLU A 87 0.35 -1.02 -1.56
N THR A 88 0.19 -0.30 -0.45
CA THR A 88 -0.13 -0.91 0.84
C THR A 88 -1.44 -1.71 0.78
N ALA A 89 -2.51 -1.16 0.20
CA ALA A 89 -3.78 -1.88 0.07
C ALA A 89 -3.66 -3.14 -0.80
N LEU A 90 -2.88 -3.09 -1.89
CA LEU A 90 -2.59 -4.27 -2.71
C LEU A 90 -1.86 -5.34 -1.90
N HIS A 91 -0.87 -4.95 -1.10
CA HIS A 91 -0.13 -5.87 -0.25
C HIS A 91 -0.98 -6.48 0.86
N LEU A 92 -1.88 -5.71 1.46
CA LEU A 92 -2.78 -6.21 2.52
C LEU A 92 -3.84 -7.17 1.99
N THR A 93 -4.43 -6.85 0.83
CA THR A 93 -5.54 -7.62 0.25
C THR A 93 -5.07 -8.76 -0.64
N GLY A 94 -3.85 -8.69 -1.18
CA GLY A 94 -3.35 -9.61 -2.21
C GLY A 94 -3.95 -9.38 -3.61
N ARG A 95 -4.79 -8.35 -3.78
CA ARG A 95 -5.58 -8.12 -4.99
C ARG A 95 -4.84 -7.29 -6.02
N TYR A 96 -3.65 -7.75 -6.39
CA TYR A 96 -2.82 -7.09 -7.39
C TYR A 96 -3.48 -7.11 -8.77
N PRO A 97 -3.55 -5.97 -9.48
CA PRO A 97 -4.08 -5.95 -10.84
C PRO A 97 -3.14 -6.69 -11.81
N ALA A 98 -3.66 -7.05 -12.98
CA ALA A 98 -2.92 -7.83 -13.99
C ALA A 98 -1.63 -7.14 -14.44
N TRP A 99 -1.65 -5.81 -14.54
CA TRP A 99 -0.49 -4.99 -14.93
C TRP A 99 0.55 -4.79 -13.83
N TRP A 100 0.30 -5.22 -12.58
CA TRP A 100 1.21 -4.94 -11.47
C TRP A 100 2.55 -5.68 -11.64
N GLU A 101 3.62 -4.90 -11.82
CA GLU A 101 5.00 -5.38 -12.00
C GLU A 101 5.84 -5.36 -10.72
N GLY A 102 5.35 -4.76 -9.63
CA GLY A 102 6.05 -4.70 -8.34
C GLY A 102 6.06 -6.04 -7.59
N ARG A 103 6.59 -6.04 -6.36
CA ARG A 103 6.55 -7.22 -5.49
C ARG A 103 5.11 -7.69 -5.27
N ARG A 104 4.94 -9.00 -5.20
CA ARG A 104 3.69 -9.64 -4.74
C ARG A 104 3.98 -10.46 -3.49
N PHE A 105 3.03 -10.43 -2.56
CA PHE A 105 2.98 -11.35 -1.42
C PHE A 105 1.93 -12.42 -1.71
N ALA A 106 2.30 -13.69 -1.56
CA ALA A 106 1.41 -14.83 -1.84
C ALA A 106 0.43 -15.12 -0.71
N GLY A 107 0.64 -14.52 0.46
CA GLY A 107 -0.14 -14.75 1.67
C GLY A 107 -0.28 -13.50 2.52
N PRO A 108 -1.09 -13.58 3.59
CA PRO A 108 -1.26 -12.51 4.56
C PRO A 108 0.05 -11.94 5.08
N ILE A 109 0.07 -10.63 5.27
CA ILE A 109 1.26 -9.91 5.71
C ILE A 109 1.11 -9.25 7.07
N GLN A 110 2.25 -9.00 7.69
CA GLN A 110 2.39 -8.13 8.86
C GLN A 110 3.01 -6.82 8.42
N ALA A 111 2.27 -5.72 8.58
CA ALA A 111 2.60 -4.43 8.03
C ALA A 111 2.61 -3.31 9.08
N TRP A 112 3.35 -2.25 8.79
CA TRP A 112 3.20 -0.96 9.47
C TRP A 112 3.00 0.17 8.47
N ALA A 113 2.19 1.16 8.85
CA ALA A 113 2.17 2.46 8.21
C ALA A 113 2.37 3.55 9.28
N ALA A 114 3.22 4.52 8.99
CA ALA A 114 3.58 5.55 9.95
C ALA A 114 3.72 6.92 9.32
N GLY A 115 3.36 7.96 10.08
CA GLY A 115 3.58 9.37 9.74
C GLY A 115 4.25 10.14 10.87
N LYS A 116 4.32 11.47 10.74
CA LYS A 116 5.01 12.35 11.72
C LYS A 116 4.44 12.27 13.14
N SER A 117 3.13 12.51 13.29
CA SER A 117 2.42 12.44 14.57
C SER A 117 1.23 11.49 14.49
N LEU A 118 0.63 11.18 15.65
CA LEU A 118 -0.58 10.37 15.69
C LEU A 118 -1.72 11.01 14.90
N GLU A 119 -1.87 12.33 14.99
CA GLU A 119 -2.88 13.11 14.27
C GLU A 119 -2.66 13.05 12.77
N THR A 120 -1.43 13.31 12.29
CA THR A 120 -1.16 13.26 10.85
C THR A 120 -1.27 11.85 10.30
N THR A 121 -0.88 10.84 11.08
CA THR A 121 -1.08 9.44 10.69
C THR A 121 -2.57 9.12 10.58
N ARG A 122 -3.42 9.58 11.50
CA ARG A 122 -4.87 9.40 11.42
C ARG A 122 -5.48 10.14 10.22
N ASP A 123 -5.12 11.41 10.05
CA ASP A 123 -5.78 12.32 9.11
C ASP A 123 -5.32 12.15 7.67
N ILE A 124 -4.18 11.48 7.45
CA ILE A 124 -3.59 11.27 6.13
C ILE A 124 -3.48 9.77 5.84
N VAL A 125 -2.63 9.05 6.57
CA VAL A 125 -2.28 7.66 6.26
C VAL A 125 -3.46 6.71 6.49
N GLN A 126 -4.08 6.79 7.67
CA GLN A 126 -5.28 6.02 7.98
C GLN A 126 -6.46 6.46 7.12
N LEU A 127 -6.67 7.75 6.91
CA LEU A 127 -7.73 8.26 6.03
C LEU A 127 -7.64 7.63 4.63
N GLU A 128 -6.44 7.62 4.05
CA GLU A 128 -6.22 7.08 2.70
C GLU A 128 -6.44 5.55 2.64
N LEU A 129 -6.07 4.80 3.69
CA LEU A 129 -6.25 3.35 3.74
C LEU A 129 -7.66 2.91 4.13
N TYR A 130 -8.20 3.48 5.20
CA TYR A 130 -9.41 3.04 5.88
C TYR A 130 -10.65 3.86 5.52
N GLY A 131 -10.48 5.15 5.21
CA GLY A 131 -11.56 6.12 5.02
C GLY A 131 -11.79 7.02 6.25
N PRO A 132 -12.66 8.05 6.11
CA PRO A 132 -12.91 8.99 7.18
C PRO A 132 -13.71 8.35 8.34
N PRO A 133 -13.73 8.99 9.51
CA PRO A 133 -14.53 8.52 10.64
C PRO A 133 -15.99 8.24 10.23
N GLY A 134 -16.51 7.07 10.62
CA GLY A 134 -17.87 6.64 10.28
C GLY A 134 -18.06 6.09 8.86
N GLN A 135 -17.02 6.10 8.01
CA GLN A 135 -17.09 5.59 6.63
C GLN A 135 -15.99 4.56 6.35
N PRO A 136 -15.92 3.46 7.12
CA PRO A 136 -14.91 2.43 6.92
C PRO A 136 -14.99 1.81 5.53
N GLY A 137 -13.83 1.53 4.94
CA GLY A 137 -13.72 0.86 3.65
C GLY A 137 -13.91 1.75 2.43
N THR A 138 -14.05 3.06 2.63
CA THR A 138 -14.08 4.07 1.56
C THR A 138 -12.69 4.56 1.14
N GLY A 139 -11.66 4.22 1.95
CA GLY A 139 -10.26 4.36 1.59
C GLY A 139 -9.80 3.33 0.55
N MET A 140 -8.51 3.09 0.45
CA MET A 140 -7.94 2.13 -0.50
C MET A 140 -8.25 0.67 -0.13
N VAL A 141 -8.40 0.37 1.17
CA VAL A 141 -8.82 -0.96 1.63
C VAL A 141 -10.34 -1.05 1.53
N PRO A 142 -10.91 -1.99 0.76
CA PRO A 142 -12.35 -2.14 0.62
C PRO A 142 -13.05 -2.57 1.91
N ALA A 143 -14.29 -2.14 2.11
CA ALA A 143 -15.10 -2.51 3.28
C ALA A 143 -15.22 -4.02 3.50
N ASP A 144 -15.43 -4.79 2.43
CA ASP A 144 -15.58 -6.25 2.50
C ASP A 144 -14.30 -6.98 2.93
N ASP A 145 -13.15 -6.38 2.64
CA ASP A 145 -11.86 -6.94 3.02
C ASP A 145 -11.51 -6.54 4.47
N ILE A 146 -12.18 -5.57 5.09
CA ILE A 146 -11.94 -5.23 6.50
C ILE A 146 -12.54 -6.33 7.41
N ALA A 147 -11.67 -7.04 8.11
CA ALA A 147 -12.07 -8.03 9.11
C ALA A 147 -12.28 -7.39 10.49
N LYS A 148 -11.38 -6.49 10.88
CA LYS A 148 -11.41 -5.83 12.19
C LYS A 148 -10.64 -4.52 12.18
N ALA A 149 -11.24 -3.46 12.70
CA ALA A 149 -10.53 -2.22 13.03
C ALA A 149 -10.45 -2.10 14.55
N ARG A 150 -9.24 -1.95 15.10
CA ARG A 150 -9.04 -1.74 16.54
C ARG A 150 -8.74 -0.26 16.80
N PRO A 151 -9.65 0.49 17.43
CA PRO A 151 -9.37 1.85 17.85
C PRO A 151 -8.27 1.89 18.91
N ARG A 152 -7.46 2.94 18.88
CA ARG A 152 -6.54 3.28 19.97
C ARG A 152 -7.33 3.98 21.08
N ALA A 153 -7.11 3.56 22.33
CA ALA A 153 -7.82 4.11 23.47
C ALA A 153 -7.53 5.62 23.61
N GLY A 154 -8.59 6.43 23.75
CA GLY A 154 -8.49 7.88 23.91
C GLY A 154 -8.07 8.67 22.66
N ALA A 155 -7.95 8.04 21.49
CA ALA A 155 -7.24 8.62 20.35
C ALA A 155 -8.14 9.20 19.23
N ASN A 156 -9.27 9.84 19.56
CA ASN A 156 -10.16 10.55 18.62
C ASN A 156 -10.26 9.92 17.20
N GLY A 157 -10.62 8.64 17.12
CA GLY A 157 -10.80 7.91 15.85
C GLY A 157 -9.53 7.31 15.22
N ALA A 158 -8.35 7.50 15.82
CA ALA A 158 -7.14 6.80 15.40
C ALA A 158 -7.22 5.30 15.70
N LEU A 159 -6.77 4.49 14.76
CA LEU A 159 -6.65 3.05 14.89
C LEU A 159 -5.29 2.69 15.48
N ASP A 160 -5.25 1.63 16.28
CA ASP A 160 -4.02 0.95 16.65
C ASP A 160 -3.61 -0.01 15.53
N TYR A 161 -4.55 -0.85 15.09
CA TYR A 161 -4.36 -1.75 13.95
C TYR A 161 -5.65 -2.02 13.17
N LEU A 162 -5.46 -2.49 11.94
CA LEU A 162 -6.51 -2.96 11.03
C LEU A 162 -6.15 -4.37 10.55
N CYS A 163 -7.09 -5.31 10.67
CA CYS A 163 -7.02 -6.64 10.07
C CYS A 163 -7.79 -6.64 8.74
N VAL A 164 -7.15 -7.15 7.69
CA VAL A 164 -7.65 -7.16 6.33
C VAL A 164 -7.59 -8.58 5.78
N ARG A 165 -8.74 -9.10 5.31
CA ARG A 165 -8.82 -10.40 4.65
C ARG A 165 -7.95 -10.39 3.39
N HIS A 166 -7.06 -11.36 3.28
CA HIS A 166 -6.22 -11.54 2.11
C HIS A 166 -6.90 -12.51 1.13
N GLN A 167 -6.77 -12.26 -0.18
CA GLN A 167 -7.45 -13.04 -1.21
C GLN A 167 -7.03 -14.53 -1.21
N SER A 168 -5.81 -14.84 -0.79
CA SER A 168 -5.35 -16.23 -0.65
C SER A 168 -5.84 -16.93 0.63
N GLY A 169 -6.63 -16.26 1.47
CA GLY A 169 -7.09 -16.73 2.76
C GLY A 169 -6.28 -16.15 3.92
N GLY A 170 -6.87 -16.12 5.12
CA GLY A 170 -6.29 -15.51 6.32
C GLY A 170 -6.40 -13.97 6.35
N GLU A 171 -5.76 -13.35 7.33
CA GLU A 171 -5.83 -11.91 7.58
C GLU A 171 -4.44 -11.27 7.65
N SER A 172 -4.22 -10.27 6.79
CA SER A 172 -3.11 -9.33 6.93
C SER A 172 -3.40 -8.38 8.08
N VAL A 173 -2.37 -7.93 8.78
CA VAL A 173 -2.50 -6.94 9.86
C VAL A 173 -1.62 -5.75 9.56
N ILE A 174 -2.18 -4.55 9.62
CA ILE A 174 -1.43 -3.29 9.56
C ILE A 174 -1.58 -2.51 10.86
N GLY A 175 -0.45 -2.19 11.49
CA GLY A 175 -0.40 -1.28 12.63
C GLY A 175 -0.14 0.16 12.20
N PHE A 176 -0.84 1.11 12.81
CA PHE A 176 -0.62 2.54 12.60
C PHE A 176 0.27 3.10 13.71
N LYS A 177 1.36 3.76 13.30
CA LYS A 177 2.40 4.30 14.19
C LYS A 177 2.71 5.75 13.85
N SER A 178 3.41 6.42 14.73
CA SER A 178 3.90 7.78 14.47
C SER A 178 5.33 7.96 14.96
N TYR A 179 6.09 8.84 14.30
CA TYR A 179 7.50 9.07 14.61
C TYR A 179 7.70 9.71 15.98
N ASP A 180 6.74 10.51 16.45
CA ASP A 180 6.73 11.12 17.79
C ASP A 180 6.71 10.11 18.95
N GLN A 181 6.25 8.88 18.71
CA GLN A 181 6.33 7.77 19.68
C GLN A 181 7.78 7.28 19.87
N GLY A 182 8.68 7.72 18.99
CA GLY A 182 10.10 7.40 19.01
C GLY A 182 10.42 5.98 18.59
N ARG A 183 11.73 5.68 18.55
CA ARG A 183 12.29 4.39 18.15
C ARG A 183 11.60 3.18 18.82
N LYS A 184 11.31 3.27 20.12
CA LYS A 184 10.75 2.16 20.91
C LYS A 184 9.43 1.63 20.35
N ALA A 185 8.64 2.49 19.70
CA ALA A 185 7.39 2.06 19.07
C ALA A 185 7.63 1.17 17.84
N PHE A 186 8.81 1.20 17.24
CA PHE A 186 9.19 0.42 16.05
C PHE A 186 10.02 -0.83 16.38
N GLU A 187 10.22 -1.10 17.67
CA GLU A 187 10.78 -2.37 18.14
C GLU A 187 9.74 -3.49 18.02
N GLY A 188 10.19 -4.74 18.10
CA GLY A 188 9.31 -5.91 18.19
C GLY A 188 9.36 -6.85 16.98
N THR A 189 8.20 -7.27 16.48
CA THR A 189 8.10 -8.43 15.57
C THR A 189 8.39 -8.09 14.11
N ALA A 190 8.73 -9.13 13.34
CA ALA A 190 9.07 -9.04 11.93
C ALA A 190 7.95 -8.44 11.06
N ARG A 191 8.31 -7.69 10.02
CA ARG A 191 7.38 -7.01 9.11
C ARG A 191 7.67 -7.34 7.67
N HIS A 192 6.64 -7.64 6.91
CA HIS A 192 6.75 -7.88 5.46
C HIS A 192 6.70 -6.56 4.67
N TRP A 193 5.98 -5.57 5.21
CA TRP A 193 5.77 -4.27 4.59
C TRP A 193 5.85 -3.16 5.62
N VAL A 194 6.58 -2.09 5.30
CA VAL A 194 6.55 -0.85 6.09
C VAL A 194 6.39 0.33 5.14
N TRP A 195 5.35 1.12 5.36
CA TRP A 195 5.16 2.39 4.68
C TRP A 195 5.42 3.55 5.64
N LEU A 196 6.40 4.39 5.31
CA LEU A 196 6.79 5.58 6.04
C LEU A 196 6.34 6.80 5.22
N ASP A 197 5.24 7.43 5.63
CA ASP A 197 4.78 8.69 5.04
C ASP A 197 5.52 9.85 5.70
N GLU A 198 5.93 10.82 4.89
CA GLU A 198 6.90 11.85 5.25
C GLU A 198 8.29 11.29 5.62
N GLU A 199 9.24 12.18 5.88
CA GLU A 199 10.60 11.80 6.21
C GLU A 199 10.69 11.21 7.64
N PRO A 200 11.15 9.95 7.80
CA PRO A 200 11.31 9.35 9.11
C PRO A 200 12.64 9.76 9.77
N PRO A 201 12.69 9.86 11.12
CA PRO A 201 13.96 9.93 11.83
C PRO A 201 14.81 8.67 11.54
N VAL A 202 16.13 8.84 11.39
CA VAL A 202 17.07 7.74 11.07
C VAL A 202 16.94 6.56 12.05
N ALA A 203 16.75 6.83 13.34
CA ALA A 203 16.57 5.78 14.34
C ALA A 203 15.30 4.95 14.12
N VAL A 204 14.22 5.56 13.64
CA VAL A 204 12.98 4.85 13.26
C VAL A 204 13.21 4.04 11.99
N TYR A 205 13.86 4.64 10.99
CA TYR A 205 14.21 3.95 9.73
C TYR A 205 15.02 2.67 9.97
N ASN A 206 16.06 2.75 10.81
CA ASN A 206 16.93 1.61 11.13
C ASN A 206 16.20 0.48 11.87
N GLU A 207 15.23 0.79 12.73
CA GLU A 207 14.40 -0.26 13.33
C GLU A 207 13.51 -0.94 12.29
N CYS A 208 12.93 -0.17 11.37
CA CYS A 208 12.16 -0.73 10.26
C CYS A 208 13.01 -1.67 9.40
N LEU A 209 14.26 -1.31 9.07
CA LEU A 209 15.20 -2.19 8.37
C LEU A 209 15.43 -3.50 9.11
N THR A 210 15.61 -3.41 10.43
CA THR A 210 15.80 -4.59 11.27
C THR A 210 14.57 -5.49 11.27
N ARG A 211 13.35 -4.91 11.32
CA ARG A 211 12.10 -5.68 11.30
C ARG A 211 11.81 -6.33 9.95
N THR A 212 12.24 -5.74 8.85
CA THR A 212 12.04 -6.31 7.51
C THR A 212 13.13 -7.29 7.09
N ALA A 213 14.27 -7.33 7.78
CA ALA A 213 15.38 -8.24 7.46
C ALA A 213 14.98 -9.72 7.44
N THR A 214 14.22 -10.17 8.44
CA THR A 214 13.86 -11.60 8.63
C THR A 214 12.84 -12.13 7.63
N THR A 215 11.97 -11.27 7.12
CA THR A 215 10.91 -11.59 6.15
C THR A 215 11.32 -11.31 4.71
N GLN A 216 12.54 -10.77 4.51
CA GLN A 216 12.93 -10.10 3.27
C GLN A 216 11.89 -9.05 2.84
N GLY A 217 11.31 -8.37 3.83
CA GLY A 217 10.27 -7.37 3.64
C GLY A 217 10.75 -6.12 2.93
N LEU A 218 9.78 -5.30 2.54
CA LEU A 218 9.97 -4.04 1.84
C LEU A 218 9.72 -2.83 2.75
N ILE A 219 10.41 -1.73 2.45
CA ILE A 219 10.19 -0.41 3.02
C ILE A 219 9.95 0.58 1.88
N ALA A 220 8.86 1.33 1.99
CA ALA A 220 8.51 2.44 1.11
C ALA A 220 8.46 3.73 1.89
N ILE A 221 9.16 4.76 1.42
CA ILE A 221 9.10 6.11 1.97
C ILE A 221 8.44 7.04 0.96
N THR A 222 7.47 7.85 1.39
CA THR A 222 6.79 8.85 0.55
C THR A 222 6.93 10.23 1.17
N PHE A 223 7.82 11.08 0.66
CA PHE A 223 8.01 12.42 1.24
C PHE A 223 8.33 13.52 0.23
N THR A 224 8.17 14.77 0.67
CA THR A 224 8.68 15.96 0.00
C THR A 224 9.96 16.41 0.72
N PRO A 225 11.09 16.60 0.03
CA PRO A 225 12.26 17.19 0.67
C PRO A 225 11.95 18.68 0.92
N LEU A 226 11.60 19.03 2.15
CA LEU A 226 11.32 20.42 2.56
C LEU A 226 12.53 21.08 3.22
N GLU A 227 13.47 20.29 3.78
CA GLU A 227 14.58 20.79 4.61
C GLU A 227 15.98 20.56 4.01
N GLY A 228 16.08 20.34 2.69
CA GLY A 228 17.36 20.07 2.03
C GLY A 228 17.83 18.61 2.16
N ALA A 229 19.15 18.38 2.04
CA ALA A 229 19.74 17.04 2.00
C ALA A 229 19.93 16.47 3.42
N THR A 230 18.87 15.91 3.99
CA THR A 230 18.92 15.18 5.26
C THR A 230 19.65 13.84 5.12
N GLU A 231 20.01 13.19 6.23
CA GLU A 231 20.76 11.91 6.19
C GLU A 231 20.03 10.80 5.43
N VAL A 232 18.70 10.71 5.57
CA VAL A 232 17.88 9.73 4.83
C VAL A 232 17.88 10.06 3.34
N VAL A 233 17.71 11.35 2.98
CA VAL A 233 17.80 11.82 1.59
C VAL A 233 19.17 11.46 0.99
N LEU A 234 20.25 11.75 1.72
CA LEU A 234 21.62 11.48 1.29
C LEU A 234 21.86 9.99 1.11
N ASP A 235 21.36 9.13 2.00
CA ASP A 235 21.53 7.68 1.87
C ASP A 235 20.88 7.16 0.58
N PHE A 236 19.65 7.59 0.28
CA PHE A 236 18.98 7.24 -0.98
C PHE A 236 19.66 7.84 -2.22
N LEU A 237 20.15 9.08 -2.15
CA LEU A 237 20.80 9.75 -3.28
C LEU A 237 22.22 9.23 -3.55
N THR A 238 22.94 8.79 -2.52
CA THR A 238 24.34 8.35 -2.65
C THR A 238 24.47 6.85 -2.90
N LYS A 239 23.53 6.04 -2.40
CA LYS A 239 23.57 4.58 -2.52
C LYS A 239 22.48 3.99 -3.41
N GLY A 240 21.45 4.78 -3.75
CA GLY A 240 20.32 4.34 -4.55
C GLY A 240 20.48 4.60 -6.06
N VAL A 241 19.72 3.85 -6.86
CA VAL A 241 19.51 4.14 -8.27
C VAL A 241 18.39 5.17 -8.41
N VAL A 242 18.70 6.36 -8.90
CA VAL A 242 17.71 7.41 -9.14
C VAL A 242 17.01 7.14 -10.48
N VAL A 243 15.69 6.99 -10.45
CA VAL A 243 14.87 6.79 -11.65
C VAL A 243 14.05 8.05 -11.92
N GLY A 244 14.19 8.64 -13.12
CA GLY A 244 13.40 9.80 -13.56
C GLY A 244 14.03 11.18 -13.33
N ALA A 245 15.36 11.28 -13.28
CA ALA A 245 16.09 12.55 -13.15
C ALA A 245 16.04 13.45 -14.41
N ASP A 246 15.54 12.95 -15.54
CA ASP A 246 15.68 13.59 -16.85
C ASP A 246 14.69 14.73 -17.16
N CYS A 247 14.18 15.45 -16.16
CA CYS A 247 13.33 16.64 -16.39
C CYS A 247 13.91 17.95 -15.87
N ALA A 248 15.14 17.97 -15.34
CA ALA A 248 15.79 19.20 -14.86
C ALA A 248 16.75 19.85 -15.87
N ALA A 249 16.80 19.36 -17.12
CA ALA A 249 17.68 19.88 -18.17
C ALA A 249 16.89 20.30 -19.41
N GLN A 250 15.86 21.12 -19.24
CA GLN A 250 15.35 22.00 -20.30
C GLN A 250 15.13 23.37 -19.66
N GLY A 251 16.22 24.11 -19.54
CA GLY A 251 16.18 25.56 -19.42
C GLY A 251 15.99 26.15 -20.81
N ASP A 252 15.00 27.02 -20.95
CA ASP A 252 15.20 28.47 -21.09
C ASP A 252 13.96 29.21 -20.52
#